data_AF-A0AAD3UFF5-F1
#
_entry.id   AF-A0AAD3UFF5-F1
#
_cell.length_a   1.000
_cell.length_b   1.000
_cell.length_c   1.000
_cell.angle_alpha   90.00
_cell.angle_beta   90.00
_cell.angle_gamma   90.00
#
_symmetry.space_group_name_H-M   'P 1'
#
loop_
_entity.id
_entity.type
_entity.pdbx_description
1 polymer ?
#
loop_
_entity_poly.entity_id
_entity_poly.type
_entity_poly.pdbx_seq_one_letter_code
_entity_poly.pdbx_strand_id
1 'polypeptide(L)' 'TPLPGGLGLRAATDAFQLALIEQTLAAHDGNWAATARALELDGGNLHRLAKRLGLKA' A
#
# COMPACT_ATOMS: atom_id res chain seq x y z
N THR A 1 3.22 -17.28 -21.93
CA THR A 1 2.11 -17.46 -20.98
C THR A 1 1.63 -16.08 -20.57
N PRO A 2 0.37 -15.68 -20.78
CA PRO A 2 -0.09 -14.39 -20.28
C PRO A 2 -0.07 -14.42 -18.74
N LEU A 3 0.34 -13.32 -18.12
CA LEU A 3 0.33 -13.18 -16.66
C LEU A 3 -1.10 -13.43 -16.15
N PRO A 4 -1.28 -14.16 -15.03
CA PRO A 4 -2.59 -14.44 -14.49
C PRO A 4 -3.29 -13.12 -14.12
N GLY A 5 -4.37 -12.81 -14.84
CA GLY A 5 -5.20 -11.63 -14.65
C GLY A 5 -4.87 -10.53 -15.65
N GLY A 6 -5.81 -10.20 -16.53
CA GLY A 6 -5.76 -9.07 -17.47
C GLY A 6 -5.79 -7.68 -16.80
N LEU A 7 -5.15 -7.55 -15.65
CA LEU A 7 -4.99 -6.30 -14.93
C LEU A 7 -3.88 -5.49 -15.61
N GLY A 8 -4.22 -4.29 -16.08
CA GLY A 8 -3.23 -3.35 -16.57
C GLY A 8 -2.21 -3.00 -15.48
N LEU A 9 -1.01 -2.54 -15.88
CA LEU A 9 0.12 -2.23 -14.98
C LEU A 9 -0.31 -1.44 -13.74
N ARG A 10 -1.19 -0.45 -13.89
CA ARG A 10 -1.74 0.35 -12.79
C ARG A 10 -2.40 -0.52 -11.71
N ALA A 11 -3.31 -1.41 -12.10
CA ALA A 11 -4.05 -2.24 -11.16
C ALA A 11 -3.14 -3.27 -10.47
N ALA A 12 -2.17 -3.83 -11.20
CA ALA A 12 -1.17 -4.72 -10.62
C ALA A 12 -0.30 -4.00 -9.57
N THR A 13 0.15 -2.78 -9.87
CA THR A 13 0.93 -1.97 -8.92
C THR A 13 0.08 -1.55 -7.71
N ASP A 14 -1.18 -1.17 -7.92
CA ASP A 14 -2.07 -0.79 -6.83
C ASP A 14 -2.33 -1.97 -5.88
N ALA A 15 -2.55 -3.19 -6.41
CA ALA A 15 -2.69 -4.40 -5.60
C ALA A 15 -1.41 -4.74 -4.81
N PHE A 16 -0.24 -4.60 -5.44
CA PHE A 16 1.05 -4.80 -4.75
C PHE A 16 1.25 -3.77 -3.62
N GLN A 17 0.99 -2.50 -3.89
CA GLN A 17 1.12 -1.43 -2.89
C GLN A 17 0.16 -1.64 -1.72
N LEU A 18 -1.09 -2.04 -1.99
CA LEU A 18 -2.08 -2.37 -0.98
C LEU A 18 -1.56 -3.46 -0.04
N ALA A 19 -1.15 -4.60 -0.59
CA ALA A 19 -0.67 -5.74 0.17
C ALA A 19 0.60 -5.41 0.98
N LEU A 20 1.51 -4.60 0.44
CA LEU A 20 2.72 -4.19 1.14
C LEU A 20 2.39 -3.27 2.33
N ILE A 21 1.47 -2.32 2.15
CA ILE A 21 1.04 -1.41 3.22
C ILE A 21 0.34 -2.19 4.33
N GLU A 22 -0.57 -3.11 4.00
CA GLU A 22 -1.28 -3.92 5.00
C GLU A 22 -0.34 -4.77 5.85
N GLN A 23 0.59 -5.48 5.21
CA GLN A 23 1.58 -6.31 5.93
C GLN A 23 2.46 -5.46 6.85
N THR A 24 2.93 -4.32 6.36
CA THR A 24 3.81 -3.44 7.13
C THR A 24 3.05 -2.78 8.29
N LEU A 25 1.79 -2.40 8.05
CA LEU A 25 0.92 -1.83 9.08
C LEU A 25 0.62 -2.86 10.18
N ALA A 26 0.37 -4.11 9.81
CA ALA A 26 0.18 -5.20 10.77
C ALA A 26 1.46 -5.47 11.59
N ALA A 27 2.64 -5.46 10.94
CA ALA A 27 3.93 -5.63 11.61
C ALA A 27 4.28 -4.50 12.58
N HIS A 28 3.62 -3.35 12.45
CA HIS A 28 3.79 -2.19 13.33
C HIS A 28 2.54 -1.89 14.18
N ASP A 29 1.70 -2.89 14.45
CA ASP A 29 0.53 -2.78 15.34
C ASP A 29 -0.44 -1.65 14.96
N GLY A 30 -0.62 -1.39 13.66
CA GLY A 30 -1.49 -0.31 13.18
C GLY A 30 -0.86 1.09 13.24
N ASN A 31 0.42 1.21 13.59
CA ASN A 31 1.10 2.50 13.68
C ASN A 31 1.49 3.04 12.30
N TRP A 32 0.68 3.98 11.79
CA TRP A 32 0.91 4.64 10.51
C TRP A 32 2.25 5.39 10.39
N ALA A 33 2.74 5.99 11.47
CA ALA A 33 4.01 6.73 11.43
C ALA A 33 5.22 5.78 11.40
N ALA A 34 5.15 4.66 12.11
CA ALA A 34 6.16 3.59 12.00
C ALA A 34 6.12 2.94 10.61
N THR A 35 4.91 2.66 10.09
CA THR A 35 4.70 2.12 8.74
C THR A 35 5.27 3.03 7.66
N ALA A 36 5.03 4.34 7.74
CA ALA A 36 5.57 5.31 6.79
C ALA A 36 7.09 5.28 6.77
N ARG A 37 7.73 5.30 7.96
CA ARG A 37 9.19 5.21 8.09
C ARG A 37 9.73 3.88 7.53
N ALA A 38 9.07 2.76 7.80
CA ALA A 38 9.47 1.45 7.31
C ALA A 38 9.35 1.31 5.78
N LEU A 39 8.39 2.01 5.18
CA LEU A 39 8.21 2.08 3.72
C LEU A 39 8.99 3.22 3.06
N GLU A 40 9.84 3.94 3.81
CA GLU A 40 10.60 5.11 3.32
C GLU A 40 9.70 6.22 2.74
N LEU A 41 8.50 6.36 3.29
CA LEU A 41 7.53 7.40 2.95
C LEU A 41 7.39 8.41 4.09
N ASP A 42 7.02 9.64 3.76
CA ASP A 42 6.43 10.52 4.77
C ASP A 42 4.97 10.12 5.05
N GLY A 43 4.48 10.46 6.24
CA GLY A 43 3.12 10.11 6.67
C GLY A 43 2.03 10.68 5.77
N GLY A 44 2.24 11.86 5.17
CA GLY A 44 1.29 12.49 4.27
C GLY A 44 1.14 11.73 2.96
N ASN A 45 2.26 11.30 2.38
CA ASN A 45 2.29 10.43 1.21
C ASN A 45 1.63 9.08 1.49
N LEU A 46 1.94 8.44 2.62
CA LEU A 46 1.30 7.17 2.98
C LEU A 46 -0.22 7.32 3.15
N HIS A 47 -0.70 8.39 3.79
CA HIS A 47 -2.15 8.61 3.94
C HIS A 47 -2.85 8.86 2.60
N ARG A 48 -2.25 9.66 1.70
CA ARG A 48 -2.81 9.85 0.35
C ARG A 48 -2.84 8.55 -0.43
N LEU A 49 -1.79 7.74 -0.32
CA LEU A 49 -1.71 6.43 -0.96
C LEU A 49 -2.77 5.48 -0.42
N ALA A 50 -2.91 5.37 0.91
CA ALA A 50 -3.94 4.55 1.55
C ALA A 50 -5.36 4.96 1.13
N LYS A 51 -5.63 6.27 1.03
CA LYS A 51 -6.94 6.76 0.55
C LYS A 51 -7.19 6.42 -0.91
N ARG A 52 -6.19 6.57 -1.77
CA ARG A 52 -6.26 6.21 -3.20
C ARG A 52 -6.51 4.72 -3.41
N LEU A 53 -5.95 3.88 -2.53
CA LEU A 53 -6.09 2.42 -2.57
C LEU A 53 -7.32 1.91 -1.81
N GLY A 54 -8.12 2.78 -1.20
CA GLY A 54 -9.34 2.39 -0.46
C GLY A 54 -9.11 1.82 0.95
N LEU A 55 -7.89 1.90 1.49
CA LEU A 55 -7.54 1.45 2.85
C LEU A 55 -8.05 2.36 3.96
N LYS A 56 -8.29 3.64 3.64
CA LYS A 56 -8.61 4.67 4.63
C LYS A 56 -9.57 5.70 4.07
N ALA A 57 -10.58 6.08 4.84
CA ALA A 57 -11.53 7.15 4.54
C ALA A 57 -10.95 8.55 4.81
#